data_AF-A0A2E2N9T9-F1
#
_entry.id   AF-A0A2E2N9T9-F1
#
_cell.length_a   1.000
_cell.length_b   1.000
_cell.length_c   1.000
_cell.angle_alpha   90.00
_cell.angle_beta   90.00
_cell.angle_gamma   90.00
#
_symmetry.space_group_name_H-M   'P 1'
#
loop_
_entity.id
_entity.type
_entity.pdbx_description
1 polymer ?
#
loop_
_entity_poly.entity_id
_entity_poly.type
_entity_poly.pdbx_seq_one_letter_code
_entity_poly.pdbx_strand_id
1 'polypeptide(L)'
;MGWRRCGRERRQEFLRRPARSRYAGCMHHGLLTAIALSSVAASAVGGDAPKRVLFVRGAERSGGFLEAGNDAQRTEQLADITNGSTASGNHGWLTFATTLRDAGFVVDQVAEPLETGAPGSGQTAGAPLDFGQLPLNAYDVVVLASNNAAYPSSIVDVFESYVRRGGAALIISDANFGGSWADAPTSDQAFLDRFGWTVQQDQGTYVLRRSEGDFVTPGHPILAGVDAIDGEGVSPLVVPETDTVDGVASTIVVRAKPGQQTRNNDRTPGPGTSRAVGQRDAVLAVATVDRGRIAGHFDRNTFFNANGAGTNINRFDNSAYAVNLFAWLADGPGLRCRVDYTGDGAVTAADVDAYLAMAIAGEPIADLAGAFGHVDAFDVLTFLRAFAQGCP
;
A
#
# COMPACT_ATOMS: atom_id res chain seq x y z
N MET A 1 48.45 18.72 -24.03
CA MET A 1 48.18 20.05 -24.65
C MET A 1 46.68 20.17 -24.82
N GLY A 2 45.91 21.12 -24.31
CA GLY A 2 46.18 22.27 -23.45
C GLY A 2 44.93 22.63 -22.63
N TRP A 3 45.16 23.28 -21.51
CA TRP A 3 44.18 23.75 -20.51
C TRP A 3 43.57 25.10 -20.88
N ARG A 4 42.29 25.34 -20.53
CA ARG A 4 41.69 26.68 -20.29
C ARG A 4 40.63 26.52 -19.20
N ARG A 5 40.88 26.93 -17.95
CA ARG A 5 40.93 28.28 -17.30
C ARG A 5 39.63 28.60 -16.56
N CYS A 6 39.75 28.60 -15.23
CA CYS A 6 38.84 29.21 -14.26
C CYS A 6 38.61 30.71 -14.51
N GLY A 7 37.38 31.17 -14.20
CA GLY A 7 37.06 32.55 -13.89
C GLY A 7 36.31 32.60 -12.55
N ARG A 8 36.80 33.44 -11.63
CA ARG A 8 36.36 33.61 -10.24
C ARG A 8 36.04 35.12 -10.05
N GLU A 9 35.25 35.43 -9.02
CA GLU A 9 35.07 36.74 -8.33
C GLU A 9 34.00 37.71 -8.87
N ARG A 10 33.30 38.53 -8.08
CA ARG A 10 33.05 38.73 -6.63
C ARG A 10 31.95 39.83 -6.48
N ARG A 11 31.43 39.97 -5.25
CA ARG A 11 30.74 41.12 -4.59
C ARG A 11 29.21 40.94 -4.49
N GLN A 12 28.62 40.66 -3.32
CA GLN A 12 28.48 41.48 -2.09
C GLN A 12 27.88 42.86 -2.32
N GLU A 13 26.61 43.03 -1.96
CA GLU A 13 26.05 44.30 -1.52
C GLU A 13 25.09 44.07 -0.34
N PHE A 14 25.28 44.85 0.71
CA PHE A 14 24.74 44.70 2.06
C PHE A 14 24.31 46.09 2.52
N LEU A 15 23.01 46.37 2.61
CA LEU A 15 22.43 47.57 3.25
C LEU A 15 21.11 47.14 3.92
N ARG A 16 21.00 47.05 5.26
CA ARG A 16 20.63 48.13 6.23
C ARG A 16 19.37 48.89 5.75
N ARG A 17 18.25 49.05 6.48
CA ARG A 17 17.96 49.20 7.92
C ARG A 17 16.40 49.33 8.13
N PRO A 18 15.83 49.60 9.34
CA PRO A 18 14.60 48.99 9.84
C PRO A 18 13.42 49.96 10.17
N ALA A 19 12.38 49.36 10.78
CA ALA A 19 11.46 49.91 11.80
C ALA A 19 10.12 50.53 11.34
N ARG A 20 9.01 50.03 11.89
CA ARG A 20 8.31 50.65 13.05
C ARG A 20 7.03 49.90 13.41
N SER A 21 7.00 49.39 14.64
CA SER A 21 5.80 49.08 15.40
C SER A 21 5.23 50.37 16.00
N ARG A 22 3.91 50.55 15.95
CA ARG A 22 3.17 51.50 16.80
C ARG A 22 1.85 50.86 17.24
N TYR A 23 1.76 50.65 18.55
CA TYR A 23 0.51 50.50 19.31
C TYR A 23 -0.08 51.89 19.61
N ALA A 24 -1.39 52.03 19.40
CA ALA A 24 -2.35 52.92 20.07
C ALA A 24 -3.71 52.57 19.45
N GLY A 25 -4.75 52.09 20.14
CA GLY A 25 -5.32 52.61 21.38
C GLY A 25 -6.56 53.42 21.02
N CYS A 26 -7.77 52.83 21.15
CA CYS A 26 -9.03 53.56 21.29
C CYS A 26 -10.15 52.63 21.77
N MET A 27 -10.58 52.84 23.02
CA MET A 27 -11.92 52.44 23.50
C MET A 27 -12.95 53.41 22.92
N HIS A 28 -14.14 52.94 22.52
CA HIS A 28 -15.41 53.61 22.82
C HIS A 28 -16.63 52.71 22.54
N HIS A 29 -17.44 52.60 23.60
CA HIS A 29 -18.90 52.48 23.69
C HIS A 29 -19.74 51.96 22.50
N GLY A 30 -20.50 50.89 22.80
CA GLY A 30 -21.97 50.96 22.80
C GLY A 30 -22.71 50.53 21.54
N LEU A 31 -23.14 49.26 21.51
CA LEU A 31 -24.50 48.87 21.11
C LEU A 31 -24.75 47.39 21.47
N LEU A 32 -25.63 47.16 22.44
CA LEU A 32 -26.17 45.83 22.75
C LEU A 32 -27.26 45.51 21.72
N THR A 33 -26.86 44.89 20.61
CA THR A 33 -27.80 44.21 19.71
C THR A 33 -27.90 42.76 20.18
N ALA A 34 -29.07 42.37 20.68
CA ALA A 34 -29.38 40.97 20.96
C ALA A 34 -29.46 40.22 19.62
N ILE A 35 -28.34 39.66 19.17
CA ILE A 35 -28.31 38.62 18.15
C ILE A 35 -28.75 37.34 18.85
N ALA A 36 -29.92 36.82 18.48
CA ALA A 36 -30.28 35.45 18.76
C ALA A 36 -29.24 34.54 18.09
N LEU A 37 -28.25 34.11 18.88
CA LEU A 37 -27.38 33.01 18.54
C LEU A 37 -28.23 31.74 18.56
N SER A 38 -28.87 31.46 17.43
CA SER A 38 -29.25 30.08 17.09
C SER A 38 -27.96 29.28 17.05
N SER A 39 -27.64 28.66 18.19
CA SER A 39 -26.66 27.59 18.27
C SER A 39 -27.26 26.40 17.52
N VAL A 40 -27.09 26.40 16.20
CA VAL A 40 -27.11 25.15 15.45
C VAL A 40 -25.87 24.40 15.93
N ALA A 41 -26.06 23.55 16.93
CA ALA A 41 -25.13 22.47 17.20
C ALA A 41 -25.11 21.64 15.92
N ALA A 42 -24.15 21.92 15.04
CA ALA A 42 -23.77 20.98 14.01
C ALA A 42 -23.26 19.76 14.78
N SER A 43 -24.12 18.75 14.91
CA SER A 43 -23.69 17.41 15.25
C SER A 43 -22.58 17.08 14.27
N ALA A 44 -21.33 17.03 14.75
CA ALA A 44 -20.26 16.40 14.02
C ALA A 44 -20.73 14.97 13.78
N VAL A 45 -21.17 14.70 12.54
CA VAL A 45 -21.33 13.34 12.05
C VAL A 45 -20.00 12.67 12.37
N GLY A 46 -20.04 11.61 13.18
CA GLY A 46 -18.86 10.86 13.60
C GLY A 46 -18.19 10.25 12.38
N GLY A 47 -17.38 11.05 11.69
CA GLY A 47 -16.51 10.55 10.64
C GLY A 47 -15.43 9.74 11.33
N ASP A 48 -15.29 8.48 10.93
CA ASP A 48 -14.14 7.66 11.28
C ASP A 48 -12.85 8.47 11.13
N ALA A 49 -11.91 8.25 12.05
CA ALA A 49 -10.58 8.81 11.90
C ALA A 49 -10.02 8.41 10.51
N PRO A 50 -9.37 9.34 9.80
CA PRO A 50 -8.92 9.08 8.44
C PRO A 50 -7.91 7.94 8.42
N LYS A 51 -8.07 7.03 7.45
CA LYS A 51 -7.22 5.84 7.31
C LYS A 51 -5.79 6.23 6.96
N ARG A 52 -4.82 5.59 7.61
CA ARG A 52 -3.40 5.91 7.51
C ARG A 52 -2.65 4.83 6.74
N VAL A 53 -1.88 5.27 5.75
CA VAL A 53 -1.07 4.43 4.88
C VAL A 53 0.40 4.77 5.06
N LEU A 54 1.23 3.77 5.35
CA LEU A 54 2.69 3.91 5.38
C LEU A 54 3.30 3.30 4.12
N PHE A 55 3.95 4.12 3.31
CA PHE A 55 4.79 3.66 2.21
C PHE A 55 6.22 3.39 2.70
N VAL A 56 6.70 2.16 2.49
CA VAL A 56 8.10 1.82 2.66
C VAL A 56 8.75 1.89 1.27
N ARG A 57 9.72 2.78 1.15
CA ARG A 57 10.54 2.94 -0.06
C ARG A 57 11.93 2.33 0.19
N GLY A 58 12.59 1.87 -0.87
CA GLY A 58 13.97 1.39 -0.79
C GLY A 58 14.97 2.45 -0.33
N ALA A 59 16.17 1.99 0.04
CA ALA A 59 17.24 2.87 0.46
C ALA A 59 17.77 3.72 -0.70
N GLU A 60 18.41 4.85 -0.38
CA GLU A 60 19.04 5.71 -1.39
C GLU A 60 20.02 4.90 -2.27
N ARG A 61 19.91 5.01 -3.59
CA ARG A 61 20.67 4.27 -4.62
C ARG A 61 20.44 2.76 -4.70
N SER A 62 19.38 2.23 -4.07
CA SER A 62 19.06 0.81 -4.13
C SER A 62 18.28 0.40 -5.38
N GLY A 63 17.71 1.36 -6.11
CA GLY A 63 16.89 1.12 -7.30
C GLY A 63 17.68 1.00 -8.62
N GLY A 64 16.92 0.82 -9.70
CA GLY A 64 17.32 1.05 -11.09
C GLY A 64 18.39 0.19 -11.72
N PHE A 65 18.27 -1.12 -11.52
CA PHE A 65 19.14 -2.15 -12.08
C PHE A 65 19.47 -1.96 -13.57
N LEU A 66 18.45 -1.97 -14.45
CA LEU A 66 18.63 -1.99 -15.91
C LEU A 66 18.71 -0.59 -16.53
N GLU A 67 18.26 0.42 -15.81
CA GLU A 67 17.93 1.73 -16.41
C GLU A 67 18.77 2.87 -15.84
N ALA A 68 19.23 2.76 -14.59
CA ALA A 68 19.95 3.84 -13.94
C ALA A 68 21.45 3.79 -14.28
N GLY A 69 21.94 4.83 -14.93
CA GLY A 69 23.36 5.04 -15.23
C GLY A 69 24.17 5.73 -14.12
N ASN A 70 23.50 6.30 -13.10
CA ASN A 70 24.16 6.96 -11.97
C ASN A 70 23.33 6.91 -10.68
N ASP A 71 23.88 7.42 -9.58
CA ASP A 71 23.29 7.43 -8.25
C ASP A 71 21.96 8.18 -8.16
N ALA A 72 21.86 9.34 -8.82
CA ALA A 72 20.63 10.13 -8.82
C ALA A 72 19.48 9.38 -9.52
N GLN A 73 19.77 8.70 -10.63
CA GLN A 73 18.80 7.87 -11.33
C GLN A 73 18.36 6.66 -10.48
N ARG A 74 19.28 6.00 -9.76
CA ARG A 74 18.94 4.87 -8.87
C ARG A 74 17.97 5.29 -7.76
N THR A 75 18.20 6.48 -7.19
CA THR A 75 17.33 7.02 -6.16
C THR A 75 16.00 7.52 -6.71
N GLU A 76 15.97 8.04 -7.94
CA GLU A 76 14.74 8.48 -8.59
C GLU A 76 13.79 7.30 -8.86
N GLN A 77 14.35 6.13 -9.18
CA GLN A 77 13.66 4.85 -9.35
C GLN A 77 13.33 4.16 -8.02
N LEU A 78 12.78 4.88 -7.05
CA LEU A 78 12.38 4.32 -5.74
C LEU A 78 10.92 4.62 -5.38
N ALA A 79 10.09 4.98 -6.38
CA ALA A 79 8.65 5.16 -6.19
C ALA A 79 8.30 6.18 -5.10
N ASP A 80 9.10 7.25 -4.97
CA ASP A 80 8.93 8.23 -3.90
C ASP A 80 7.60 8.99 -4.04
N ILE A 81 6.77 8.96 -3.00
CA ILE A 81 5.45 9.62 -2.95
C ILE A 81 5.53 11.16 -2.95
N THR A 82 6.73 11.71 -2.82
CA THR A 82 7.01 13.16 -2.87
C THR A 82 7.65 13.60 -4.18
N ASN A 83 8.04 12.65 -5.04
CA ASN A 83 8.63 12.93 -6.33
C ASN A 83 7.54 13.36 -7.33
N GLY A 84 7.42 14.67 -7.54
CA GLY A 84 6.54 15.31 -8.52
C GLY A 84 7.23 15.74 -9.81
N SER A 85 8.38 15.15 -10.15
CA SER A 85 9.10 15.50 -11.37
C SER A 85 8.22 15.32 -12.61
N THR A 86 8.24 16.31 -13.50
CA THR A 86 7.51 16.29 -14.77
C THR A 86 8.37 15.80 -15.94
N ALA A 87 9.58 15.30 -15.68
CA ALA A 87 10.44 14.74 -16.71
C ALA A 87 9.83 13.46 -17.30
N SER A 88 9.97 13.24 -18.60
CA SER A 88 9.50 12.00 -19.24
C SER A 88 10.19 10.77 -18.61
N GLY A 89 9.41 9.72 -18.34
CA GLY A 89 9.92 8.49 -17.73
C GLY A 89 10.17 8.63 -16.23
N ASN A 90 9.33 9.39 -15.52
CA ASN A 90 9.48 9.57 -14.08
C ASN A 90 8.92 8.39 -13.27
N HIS A 91 9.66 7.91 -12.29
CA HIS A 91 9.30 6.77 -11.46
C HIS A 91 8.71 7.20 -10.11
N GLY A 92 8.26 8.45 -9.98
CA GLY A 92 7.66 8.99 -8.76
C GLY A 92 6.20 8.58 -8.58
N TRP A 93 5.72 8.63 -7.34
CA TRP A 93 4.35 8.27 -6.94
C TRP A 93 3.56 9.44 -6.35
N LEU A 94 3.96 10.69 -6.61
CA LEU A 94 3.22 11.85 -6.11
C LEU A 94 1.76 11.86 -6.56
N THR A 95 1.48 11.56 -7.83
CA THR A 95 0.09 11.51 -8.34
C THR A 95 -0.70 10.42 -7.63
N PHE A 96 -0.14 9.23 -7.46
CA PHE A 96 -0.78 8.15 -6.71
C PHE A 96 -1.07 8.53 -5.25
N ALA A 97 -0.09 9.08 -4.53
CA ALA A 97 -0.31 9.53 -3.16
C ALA A 97 -1.32 10.67 -3.08
N THR A 98 -1.40 11.54 -4.09
CA THR A 98 -2.43 12.59 -4.19
C THR A 98 -3.81 11.96 -4.41
N THR A 99 -3.94 10.99 -5.31
CA THR A 99 -5.19 10.23 -5.52
C THR A 99 -5.70 9.62 -4.22
N LEU A 100 -4.82 9.03 -3.40
CA LEU A 100 -5.21 8.49 -2.09
C LEU A 100 -5.62 9.61 -1.10
N ARG A 101 -4.87 10.71 -1.03
CA ARG A 101 -5.23 11.84 -0.16
C ARG A 101 -6.58 12.46 -0.53
N ASP A 102 -6.86 12.59 -1.83
CA ASP A 102 -8.14 13.08 -2.33
C ASP A 102 -9.31 12.13 -1.99
N ALA A 103 -9.02 10.83 -1.83
CA ALA A 103 -9.95 9.82 -1.34
C ALA A 103 -10.05 9.76 0.20
N GLY A 104 -9.39 10.67 0.94
CA GLY A 104 -9.50 10.79 2.40
C GLY A 104 -8.46 10.04 3.21
N PHE A 105 -7.47 9.42 2.56
CA PHE A 105 -6.36 8.74 3.26
C PHE A 105 -5.30 9.73 3.73
N VAL A 106 -4.69 9.45 4.88
CA VAL A 106 -3.43 10.07 5.31
C VAL A 106 -2.29 9.18 4.84
N VAL A 107 -1.35 9.76 4.10
CA VAL A 107 -0.26 9.01 3.46
C VAL A 107 1.10 9.50 3.96
N ASP A 108 1.83 8.60 4.62
CA ASP A 108 3.18 8.78 5.15
C ASP A 108 4.19 7.92 4.36
N GLN A 109 5.48 8.27 4.40
CA GLN A 109 6.55 7.47 3.81
C GLN A 109 7.75 7.38 4.75
N VAL A 110 8.38 6.21 4.76
CA VAL A 110 9.69 5.95 5.35
C VAL A 110 10.59 5.30 4.31
N ALA A 111 11.88 5.59 4.38
CA ALA A 111 12.89 4.94 3.54
C ALA A 111 13.65 3.91 4.35
N GLU A 112 13.99 2.78 3.73
CA GLU A 112 14.99 1.87 4.25
C GLU A 112 16.31 2.63 4.51
N PRO A 113 17.00 2.36 5.63
CA PRO A 113 18.32 2.90 5.86
C PRO A 113 19.34 2.34 4.86
N LEU A 114 20.47 3.01 4.72
CA LEU A 114 21.63 2.44 4.03
C LEU A 114 22.24 1.29 4.85
N GLU A 115 22.78 0.29 4.17
CA GLU A 115 23.56 -0.77 4.79
C GLU A 115 24.81 -0.22 5.51
N THR A 116 25.25 -0.93 6.56
CA THR A 116 26.46 -0.54 7.29
C THR A 116 27.67 -0.59 6.35
N GLY A 117 28.37 0.54 6.24
CA GLY A 117 29.52 0.66 5.33
C GLY A 117 29.15 0.88 3.87
N ALA A 118 27.90 1.27 3.58
CA ALA A 118 27.47 1.66 2.23
C ALA A 118 28.48 2.63 1.60
N PRO A 119 28.86 2.41 0.32
CA PRO A 119 29.84 3.25 -0.34
C PRO A 119 29.29 4.67 -0.53
N GLY A 120 30.17 5.68 -0.59
CA GLY A 120 29.75 7.07 -0.81
C GLY A 120 29.14 7.33 -2.20
N SER A 121 29.28 6.39 -3.14
CA SER A 121 28.69 6.41 -4.48
C SER A 121 28.49 4.99 -5.02
N GLY A 122 27.61 4.80 -6.02
CA GLY A 122 27.30 3.50 -6.63
C GLY A 122 26.02 2.85 -6.10
N GLN A 123 25.75 1.60 -6.51
CA GLN A 123 24.60 0.83 -6.03
C GLN A 123 24.69 0.57 -4.52
N THR A 124 23.56 0.60 -3.83
CA THR A 124 23.41 0.16 -2.44
C THR A 124 22.45 -1.03 -2.37
N ALA A 125 22.57 -1.83 -1.31
CA ALA A 125 21.61 -2.91 -1.05
C ALA A 125 20.45 -2.44 -0.16
N GLY A 126 20.65 -1.38 0.63
CA GLY A 126 19.76 -1.02 1.72
C GLY A 126 19.94 -1.94 2.93
N ALA A 127 19.43 -1.47 4.06
CA ALA A 127 19.32 -2.23 5.29
C ALA A 127 17.85 -2.38 5.69
N PRO A 128 17.49 -3.48 6.36
CA PRO A 128 16.10 -3.74 6.72
C PRO A 128 15.59 -2.65 7.66
N LEU A 129 14.40 -2.17 7.37
CA LEU A 129 13.68 -1.26 8.26
C LEU A 129 13.28 -2.01 9.53
N ASP A 130 13.61 -1.46 10.70
CA ASP A 130 13.22 -2.07 11.98
C ASP A 130 11.75 -1.76 12.29
N PHE A 131 10.85 -2.64 11.83
CA PHE A 131 9.42 -2.56 12.11
C PHE A 131 9.08 -2.60 13.60
N GLY A 132 9.95 -3.12 14.47
CA GLY A 132 9.75 -3.13 15.92
C GLY A 132 9.87 -1.75 16.57
N GLN A 133 10.52 -0.80 15.89
CA GLN A 133 10.66 0.59 16.33
C GLN A 133 9.63 1.54 15.71
N LEU A 134 8.83 1.04 14.75
CA LEU A 134 7.78 1.82 14.12
C LEU A 134 6.45 1.61 14.84
N PRO A 135 5.62 2.66 15.00
CA PRO A 135 4.28 2.54 15.55
C PRO A 135 3.34 1.95 14.49
N LEU A 136 3.54 0.68 14.09
CA LEU A 136 2.75 0.05 13.02
C LEU A 136 1.25 0.04 13.30
N ASN A 137 0.84 0.02 14.57
CA ASN A 137 -0.56 0.13 14.96
C ASN A 137 -1.20 1.51 14.70
N ALA A 138 -0.41 2.52 14.33
CA ALA A 138 -0.92 3.81 13.88
C ALA A 138 -1.28 3.81 12.38
N TYR A 139 -1.02 2.71 11.67
CA TYR A 139 -1.27 2.57 10.24
C TYR A 139 -2.29 1.46 9.99
N ASP A 140 -3.25 1.73 9.11
CA ASP A 140 -4.21 0.74 8.63
C ASP A 140 -3.59 -0.11 7.51
N VAL A 141 -2.73 0.48 6.69
CA VAL A 141 -2.07 -0.18 5.56
C VAL A 141 -0.57 0.13 5.55
N VAL A 142 0.27 -0.90 5.36
CA VAL A 142 1.70 -0.75 5.04
C VAL A 142 1.96 -1.23 3.62
N VAL A 143 2.63 -0.41 2.81
CA VAL A 143 2.97 -0.70 1.42
C VAL A 143 4.46 -1.01 1.34
N LEU A 144 4.79 -2.22 0.88
CA LEU A 144 6.15 -2.65 0.53
C LEU A 144 6.26 -2.61 -0.99
N ALA A 145 6.90 -1.57 -1.50
CA ALA A 145 6.78 -1.21 -2.91
C ALA A 145 8.09 -1.19 -3.68
N SER A 146 9.25 -1.15 -3.03
CA SER A 146 10.57 -1.06 -3.68
C SER A 146 11.67 -1.42 -2.69
N ASN A 147 11.44 -2.47 -1.93
CA ASN A 147 12.33 -2.87 -0.87
C ASN A 147 13.47 -3.68 -1.49
N ASN A 148 14.71 -3.35 -1.14
CA ASN A 148 15.88 -4.08 -1.62
C ASN A 148 16.67 -4.75 -0.49
N ALA A 149 16.38 -4.35 0.75
CA ALA A 149 17.04 -4.90 1.90
C ALA A 149 16.72 -6.40 2.08
N ALA A 150 17.72 -7.15 2.54
CA ALA A 150 17.50 -8.50 3.04
C ALA A 150 16.89 -8.43 4.45
N TYR A 151 15.60 -8.74 4.57
CA TYR A 151 14.89 -8.73 5.86
C TYR A 151 15.14 -10.03 6.65
N PRO A 152 15.67 -9.94 7.90
CA PRO A 152 15.82 -11.11 8.75
C PRO A 152 14.44 -11.58 9.25
N SER A 153 14.33 -12.87 9.55
CA SER A 153 13.07 -13.48 10.00
C SER A 153 12.44 -12.75 11.18
N SER A 154 13.23 -12.24 12.12
CA SER A 154 12.73 -11.49 13.29
C SER A 154 11.98 -10.22 12.92
N ILE A 155 12.36 -9.53 11.84
CA ILE A 155 11.65 -8.33 11.36
C ILE A 155 10.40 -8.73 10.57
N VAL A 156 10.50 -9.80 9.78
CA VAL A 156 9.36 -10.38 9.08
C VAL A 156 8.28 -10.84 10.07
N ASP A 157 8.67 -11.45 11.20
CA ASP A 157 7.75 -11.91 12.24
C ASP A 157 6.96 -10.73 12.86
N VAL A 158 7.60 -9.57 13.06
CA VAL A 158 6.93 -8.36 13.56
C VAL A 158 5.89 -7.87 12.55
N PHE A 159 6.25 -7.84 11.28
CA PHE A 159 5.34 -7.44 10.20
C PHE A 159 4.16 -8.40 10.04
N GLU A 160 4.43 -9.71 10.01
CA GLU A 160 3.40 -10.76 10.00
C GLU A 160 2.45 -10.59 11.19
N SER A 161 2.99 -10.36 12.39
CA SER A 161 2.20 -10.13 13.60
C SER A 161 1.34 -8.86 13.52
N TYR A 162 1.81 -7.80 12.85
CA TYR A 162 1.00 -6.61 12.56
C TYR A 162 -0.20 -6.97 11.66
N VAL A 163 0.02 -7.70 10.55
CA VAL A 163 -1.05 -8.11 9.64
C VAL A 163 -2.06 -9.01 10.37
N ARG A 164 -1.60 -10.09 11.02
CA ARG A 164 -2.47 -11.04 11.76
C ARG A 164 -3.34 -10.38 12.83
N ARG A 165 -2.88 -9.26 13.43
CA ARG A 165 -3.64 -8.51 14.45
C ARG A 165 -4.67 -7.53 13.88
N GLY A 166 -4.81 -7.42 12.56
CA GLY A 166 -5.79 -6.55 11.93
C GLY A 166 -5.20 -5.46 11.03
N GLY A 167 -3.87 -5.37 10.96
CA GLY A 167 -3.22 -4.52 9.97
C GLY A 167 -3.40 -5.05 8.56
N ALA A 168 -3.24 -4.17 7.57
CA ALA A 168 -3.22 -4.56 6.17
C ALA A 168 -1.87 -4.28 5.50
N ALA A 169 -1.58 -5.05 4.45
CA ALA A 169 -0.36 -4.94 3.67
C ALA A 169 -0.63 -4.95 2.16
N LEU A 170 0.12 -4.12 1.42
CA LEU A 170 0.24 -4.23 -0.03
C LEU A 170 1.70 -4.51 -0.37
N ILE A 171 1.97 -5.60 -1.08
CA ILE A 171 3.32 -5.94 -1.56
C ILE A 171 3.34 -5.81 -3.09
N ILE A 172 4.27 -5.01 -3.60
CA ILE A 172 4.48 -4.77 -5.02
C ILE A 172 5.96 -5.02 -5.32
N SER A 173 6.22 -6.07 -6.09
CA SER A 173 7.57 -6.40 -6.55
C SER A 173 7.69 -6.06 -8.02
N ASP A 174 8.84 -5.52 -8.41
CA ASP A 174 9.32 -5.62 -9.78
C ASP A 174 10.86 -5.71 -9.79
N ALA A 175 11.38 -6.55 -10.66
CA ALA A 175 12.77 -6.99 -10.70
C ALA A 175 13.74 -5.89 -11.16
N ASN A 176 13.26 -4.81 -11.78
CA ASN A 176 14.12 -3.72 -12.26
C ASN A 176 14.62 -2.79 -11.15
N PHE A 177 14.13 -2.91 -9.92
CA PHE A 177 14.37 -1.92 -8.86
C PHE A 177 15.34 -2.38 -7.78
N GLY A 178 16.25 -3.30 -8.07
CA GLY A 178 17.40 -3.60 -7.23
C GLY A 178 18.73 -3.35 -7.93
N GLY A 179 19.78 -4.06 -7.52
CA GLY A 179 21.03 -4.21 -8.26
C GLY A 179 21.07 -5.44 -9.18
N SER A 180 20.07 -6.32 -9.10
CA SER A 180 19.93 -7.53 -9.91
C SER A 180 18.47 -7.97 -10.06
N TRP A 181 18.21 -8.92 -10.97
CA TRP A 181 16.88 -9.51 -11.20
C TRP A 181 16.24 -10.11 -9.94
N ALA A 182 17.04 -10.57 -8.99
CA ALA A 182 16.54 -11.23 -7.79
C ALA A 182 16.34 -10.29 -6.61
N ASP A 183 16.91 -9.09 -6.61
CA ASP A 183 17.03 -8.28 -5.39
C ASP A 183 15.65 -7.91 -4.81
N ALA A 184 14.83 -7.19 -5.57
CA ALA A 184 13.48 -6.80 -5.13
C ALA A 184 12.56 -8.02 -4.93
N PRO A 185 12.43 -8.97 -5.88
CA PRO A 185 11.64 -10.19 -5.67
C PRO A 185 12.07 -10.99 -4.44
N THR A 186 13.36 -11.09 -4.13
CA THR A 186 13.85 -11.85 -2.96
C THR A 186 13.59 -11.12 -1.65
N SER A 187 13.74 -9.78 -1.64
CA SER A 187 13.38 -8.93 -0.51
C SER A 187 11.90 -9.11 -0.14
N ASP A 188 11.01 -8.98 -1.13
CA ASP A 188 9.57 -9.09 -0.93
C ASP A 188 9.15 -10.54 -0.64
N GLN A 189 9.83 -11.53 -1.22
CA GLN A 189 9.56 -12.95 -1.01
C GLN A 189 9.67 -13.35 0.47
N ALA A 190 10.54 -12.71 1.25
CA ALA A 190 10.67 -13.01 2.68
C ALA A 190 9.37 -12.78 3.45
N PHE A 191 8.56 -11.80 3.04
CA PHE A 191 7.23 -11.53 3.61
C PHE A 191 6.17 -12.44 3.00
N LEU A 192 6.19 -12.61 1.68
CA LEU A 192 5.21 -13.43 0.94
C LEU A 192 5.26 -14.92 1.32
N ASP A 193 6.44 -15.43 1.69
CA ASP A 193 6.63 -16.79 2.22
C ASP A 193 5.71 -17.05 3.44
N ARG A 194 5.39 -16.02 4.24
CA ARG A 194 4.48 -16.12 5.42
C ARG A 194 3.01 -16.27 5.07
N PHE A 195 2.64 -15.97 3.84
CA PHE A 195 1.27 -16.06 3.34
C PHE A 195 1.11 -17.11 2.23
N GLY A 196 2.16 -17.91 2.01
CA GLY A 196 2.16 -19.00 1.04
C GLY A 196 2.24 -18.56 -0.43
N TRP A 197 2.55 -17.29 -0.70
CA TRP A 197 2.65 -16.76 -2.06
C TRP A 197 4.10 -16.74 -2.55
N THR A 198 4.28 -16.87 -3.87
CA THR A 198 5.59 -16.68 -4.50
C THR A 198 5.51 -15.57 -5.51
N VAL A 199 6.35 -14.54 -5.39
CA VAL A 199 6.44 -13.51 -6.43
C VAL A 199 7.37 -13.97 -7.53
N GLN A 200 6.98 -13.71 -8.77
CA GLN A 200 7.75 -13.99 -9.97
C GLN A 200 8.61 -12.76 -10.34
N GLN A 201 9.45 -12.90 -11.36
CA GLN A 201 10.25 -11.79 -11.88
C GLN A 201 9.62 -11.23 -13.16
N ASP A 202 9.96 -9.97 -13.45
CA ASP A 202 9.41 -9.18 -14.54
C ASP A 202 9.51 -9.90 -15.88
N GLN A 203 8.38 -10.03 -16.57
CA GLN A 203 8.40 -10.44 -17.97
C GLN A 203 7.15 -9.97 -18.74
N GLY A 204 7.34 -8.94 -19.55
CA GLY A 204 6.35 -8.49 -20.53
C GLY A 204 5.52 -7.31 -20.06
N THR A 205 4.62 -6.89 -20.95
CA THR A 205 3.77 -5.72 -20.79
C THR A 205 2.41 -6.08 -21.33
N TYR A 206 1.35 -5.93 -20.54
CA TYR A 206 0.00 -6.28 -20.99
C TYR A 206 -1.09 -5.53 -20.23
N VAL A 207 -2.26 -5.50 -20.87
CA VAL A 207 -3.52 -4.99 -20.30
C VAL A 207 -4.41 -6.19 -19.99
N LEU A 208 -5.02 -6.17 -18.81
CA LEU A 208 -6.01 -7.13 -18.36
C LEU A 208 -7.37 -6.48 -18.45
N ARG A 209 -8.35 -7.20 -18.98
CA ARG A 209 -9.70 -6.65 -19.18
C ARG A 209 -10.77 -7.55 -18.59
N ARG A 210 -11.79 -6.92 -18.00
CA ARG A 210 -13.02 -7.59 -17.59
C ARG A 210 -13.67 -8.31 -18.78
N SER A 211 -13.76 -7.65 -19.93
CA SER A 211 -14.39 -8.17 -21.15
C SER A 211 -13.66 -9.37 -21.77
N GLU A 212 -12.39 -9.57 -21.42
CA GLU A 212 -11.57 -10.70 -21.90
C GLU A 212 -11.52 -11.85 -20.87
N GLY A 213 -12.28 -11.73 -19.79
CA GLY A 213 -12.35 -12.74 -18.73
C GLY A 213 -11.07 -12.82 -17.88
N ASP A 214 -10.29 -11.74 -17.81
CA ASP A 214 -9.08 -11.71 -16.97
C ASP A 214 -9.40 -11.47 -15.49
N PHE A 215 -10.59 -10.94 -15.19
CA PHE A 215 -11.05 -10.70 -13.83
C PHE A 215 -11.71 -11.98 -13.32
N VAL A 216 -10.99 -12.75 -12.52
CA VAL A 216 -11.44 -14.05 -11.99
C VAL A 216 -12.57 -13.86 -10.98
N THR A 217 -12.49 -12.79 -10.18
CA THR A 217 -13.52 -12.41 -9.21
C THR A 217 -14.07 -11.03 -9.55
N PRO A 218 -14.82 -10.87 -10.66
CA PRO A 218 -15.20 -9.56 -11.20
C PRO A 218 -16.14 -8.75 -10.28
N GLY A 219 -16.78 -9.39 -9.30
CA GLY A 219 -17.60 -8.75 -8.28
C GLY A 219 -16.84 -8.32 -7.02
N HIS A 220 -15.52 -8.55 -6.95
CA HIS A 220 -14.72 -8.13 -5.81
C HIS A 220 -14.73 -6.58 -5.69
N PRO A 221 -14.87 -6.00 -4.48
CA PRO A 221 -14.97 -4.55 -4.30
C PRO A 221 -13.82 -3.74 -4.90
N ILE A 222 -12.61 -4.31 -4.92
CA ILE A 222 -11.43 -3.71 -5.56
C ILE A 222 -11.69 -3.38 -7.05
N LEU A 223 -12.53 -4.16 -7.72
CA LEU A 223 -12.82 -4.02 -9.14
C LEU A 223 -14.11 -3.22 -9.42
N ALA A 224 -14.71 -2.57 -8.43
CA ALA A 224 -15.92 -1.77 -8.63
C ALA A 224 -15.63 -0.60 -9.61
N GLY A 225 -16.32 -0.59 -10.77
CA GLY A 225 -16.11 0.42 -11.81
C GLY A 225 -14.78 0.33 -12.56
N VAL A 226 -14.04 -0.78 -12.39
CA VAL A 226 -12.77 -1.04 -13.09
C VAL A 226 -13.06 -2.01 -14.24
N ASP A 227 -12.65 -1.69 -15.46
CA ASP A 227 -12.78 -2.54 -16.64
C ASP A 227 -11.43 -2.96 -17.21
N ALA A 228 -10.38 -2.18 -16.96
CA ALA A 228 -9.02 -2.53 -17.33
C ALA A 228 -7.96 -2.01 -16.35
N ILE A 229 -6.93 -2.83 -16.16
CA ILE A 229 -5.67 -2.48 -15.49
C ILE A 229 -4.50 -2.94 -16.37
N ASP A 230 -3.38 -2.25 -16.31
CA ASP A 230 -2.20 -2.59 -17.11
C ASP A 230 -0.91 -2.51 -16.31
N GLY A 231 0.11 -3.17 -16.85
CA GLY A 231 1.46 -3.11 -16.29
C GLY A 231 2.55 -3.35 -17.32
N GLU A 232 3.76 -2.91 -16.99
CA GLU A 232 5.01 -3.11 -17.72
C GLU A 232 6.04 -3.77 -16.80
N GLY A 233 6.80 -4.75 -17.30
CA GLY A 233 7.74 -5.47 -16.44
C GLY A 233 6.99 -6.31 -15.40
N VAL A 234 5.90 -6.94 -15.80
CA VAL A 234 4.97 -7.63 -14.91
C VAL A 234 5.60 -8.78 -14.11
N SER A 235 5.45 -8.74 -12.78
CA SER A 235 5.88 -9.76 -11.81
C SER A 235 4.67 -10.41 -11.11
N PRO A 236 3.98 -11.38 -11.75
CA PRO A 236 2.84 -12.06 -11.14
C PRO A 236 3.16 -12.76 -9.82
N LEU A 237 2.14 -12.97 -8.99
CA LEU A 237 2.23 -13.85 -7.83
C LEU A 237 1.71 -15.26 -8.18
N VAL A 238 2.38 -16.28 -7.70
CA VAL A 238 1.87 -17.66 -7.69
C VAL A 238 1.11 -17.88 -6.39
N VAL A 239 -0.19 -18.13 -6.50
CA VAL A 239 -1.06 -18.49 -5.37
C VAL A 239 -1.18 -20.02 -5.30
N PRO A 240 -1.04 -20.66 -4.13
CA PRO A 240 -1.16 -22.11 -4.00
C PRO A 240 -2.60 -22.58 -4.26
N GLU A 241 -2.77 -23.82 -4.71
CA GLU A 241 -4.12 -24.38 -5.00
C GLU A 241 -4.95 -24.63 -3.75
N THR A 242 -4.26 -24.84 -2.63
CA THR A 242 -4.83 -25.04 -1.31
C THR A 242 -4.13 -24.09 -0.36
N ASP A 243 -4.88 -23.46 0.54
CA ASP A 243 -4.26 -22.65 1.59
C ASP A 243 -3.42 -23.57 2.48
N THR A 244 -2.11 -23.37 2.43
CA THR A 244 -1.13 -24.18 3.19
C THR A 244 -0.70 -23.50 4.48
N VAL A 245 -1.09 -22.25 4.69
CA VAL A 245 -0.75 -21.45 5.87
C VAL A 245 -2.01 -21.24 6.70
N ASP A 246 -1.93 -21.61 7.97
CA ASP A 246 -3.05 -21.45 8.89
C ASP A 246 -3.47 -19.98 9.06
N GLY A 247 -4.78 -19.76 9.08
CA GLY A 247 -5.39 -18.42 9.15
C GLY A 247 -5.27 -17.59 7.87
N VAL A 248 -4.75 -18.13 6.76
CA VAL A 248 -4.64 -17.41 5.48
C VAL A 248 -5.65 -18.00 4.48
N ALA A 249 -6.50 -17.16 3.92
CA ALA A 249 -7.43 -17.54 2.86
C ALA A 249 -7.19 -16.69 1.61
N SER A 250 -6.60 -17.29 0.57
CA SER A 250 -6.16 -16.59 -0.62
C SER A 250 -7.22 -16.53 -1.72
N THR A 251 -7.21 -15.47 -2.52
CA THR A 251 -8.09 -15.31 -3.69
C THR A 251 -7.33 -14.63 -4.82
N ILE A 252 -7.40 -15.23 -6.01
CA ILE A 252 -6.99 -14.56 -7.25
C ILE A 252 -8.14 -13.66 -7.70
N VAL A 253 -7.92 -12.34 -7.66
CA VAL A 253 -8.92 -11.36 -8.10
C VAL A 253 -8.79 -11.10 -9.60
N VAL A 254 -7.55 -10.96 -10.06
CA VAL A 254 -7.21 -10.82 -11.48
C VAL A 254 -6.06 -11.77 -11.81
N ARG A 255 -6.23 -12.60 -12.83
CA ARG A 255 -5.19 -13.55 -13.27
C ARG A 255 -4.12 -12.83 -14.10
N ALA A 256 -2.92 -13.38 -14.11
CA ALA A 256 -1.93 -13.04 -15.13
C ALA A 256 -2.40 -13.47 -16.52
N LYS A 257 -1.91 -12.78 -17.56
CA LYS A 257 -2.43 -12.91 -18.92
C LYS A 257 -2.12 -14.29 -19.52
N PRO A 258 -3.13 -15.12 -19.86
CA PRO A 258 -2.89 -16.40 -20.52
C PRO A 258 -2.15 -16.22 -21.86
N GLY A 259 -1.27 -17.16 -22.19
CA GLY A 259 -0.44 -17.11 -23.40
C GLY A 259 0.79 -16.23 -23.30
N GLN A 260 0.98 -15.48 -22.21
CA GLN A 260 2.23 -14.77 -21.91
C GLN A 260 3.24 -15.67 -21.19
N GLN A 261 4.47 -15.16 -21.06
CA GLN A 261 5.53 -15.78 -20.27
C GLN A 261 5.73 -15.01 -18.95
N THR A 262 6.22 -15.71 -17.94
CA THR A 262 6.70 -15.15 -16.67
C THR A 262 8.03 -15.82 -16.28
N ARG A 263 8.87 -15.14 -15.51
CA ARG A 263 10.13 -15.68 -14.98
C ARG A 263 9.96 -16.12 -13.55
N ASN A 264 10.39 -17.33 -13.23
CA ASN A 264 10.41 -17.79 -11.84
C ASN A 264 11.37 -16.96 -11.01
N ASN A 265 11.03 -16.73 -9.75
CA ASN A 265 11.99 -16.20 -8.78
C ASN A 265 12.92 -17.32 -8.29
N ASP A 266 13.89 -17.69 -9.14
CA ASP A 266 14.89 -18.73 -8.85
C ASP A 266 15.93 -18.27 -7.81
N ARG A 267 15.80 -17.05 -7.27
CA ARG A 267 16.71 -16.43 -6.29
C ARG A 267 18.17 -16.38 -6.77
N THR A 268 18.36 -16.25 -8.09
CA THR A 268 19.69 -16.09 -8.71
C THR A 268 19.89 -14.65 -9.21
N PRO A 269 21.13 -14.12 -9.26
CA PRO A 269 21.38 -12.76 -9.75
C PRO A 269 20.94 -12.51 -11.21
N GLY A 270 20.90 -13.57 -12.02
CA GLY A 270 20.40 -13.52 -13.40
C GLY A 270 18.88 -13.61 -13.49
N PRO A 271 18.31 -13.40 -14.69
CA PRO A 271 16.89 -13.63 -14.89
C PRO A 271 16.59 -15.11 -14.60
N GLY A 272 15.53 -15.35 -13.87
CA GLY A 272 15.06 -16.69 -13.59
C GLY A 272 14.52 -17.39 -14.82
N THR A 273 14.27 -18.68 -14.67
CA THR A 273 13.73 -19.56 -15.71
C THR A 273 12.39 -19.05 -16.20
N SER A 274 12.25 -18.87 -17.51
CA SER A 274 10.98 -18.50 -18.12
C SER A 274 10.04 -19.70 -18.21
N ARG A 275 8.75 -19.46 -17.98
CA ARG A 275 7.67 -20.40 -18.20
C ARG A 275 6.42 -19.68 -18.70
N ALA A 276 5.48 -20.45 -19.25
CA ALA A 276 4.15 -19.92 -19.53
C ALA A 276 3.43 -19.52 -18.24
N VAL A 277 2.64 -18.45 -18.34
CA VAL A 277 1.64 -18.08 -17.33
C VAL A 277 0.62 -19.22 -17.22
N GLY A 278 0.44 -19.72 -15.99
CA GLY A 278 -0.52 -20.74 -15.61
C GLY A 278 -1.71 -20.17 -14.84
N GLN A 279 -2.62 -21.05 -14.40
CA GLN A 279 -3.86 -20.65 -13.72
C GLN A 279 -3.66 -20.08 -12.31
N ARG A 280 -2.48 -20.34 -11.71
CA ARG A 280 -2.12 -19.90 -10.37
C ARG A 280 -1.42 -18.55 -10.34
N ASP A 281 -1.08 -18.02 -11.51
CA ASP A 281 -0.42 -16.72 -11.64
C ASP A 281 -1.48 -15.62 -11.57
N ALA A 282 -1.33 -14.73 -10.61
CA ALA A 282 -2.19 -13.61 -10.33
C ALA A 282 -1.44 -12.30 -10.61
N VAL A 283 -2.13 -11.36 -11.26
CA VAL A 283 -1.65 -9.97 -11.27
C VAL A 283 -2.13 -9.23 -10.03
N LEU A 284 -3.27 -9.66 -9.48
CA LEU A 284 -3.77 -9.24 -8.19
C LEU A 284 -4.23 -10.48 -7.41
N ALA A 285 -3.50 -10.78 -6.34
CA ALA A 285 -3.88 -11.74 -5.32
C ALA A 285 -4.24 -10.99 -4.03
N VAL A 286 -5.25 -11.46 -3.32
CA VAL A 286 -5.63 -10.95 -1.99
C VAL A 286 -5.78 -12.10 -1.02
N ALA A 287 -5.57 -11.85 0.26
CA ALA A 287 -5.93 -12.79 1.32
C ALA A 287 -6.48 -12.07 2.54
N THR A 288 -7.40 -12.74 3.24
CA THR A 288 -7.63 -12.48 4.67
C THR A 288 -6.62 -13.28 5.47
N VAL A 289 -6.04 -12.66 6.50
CA VAL A 289 -5.00 -13.23 7.35
C VAL A 289 -5.39 -13.03 8.80
N ASP A 290 -5.98 -14.04 9.42
CA ASP A 290 -6.65 -13.92 10.73
C ASP A 290 -7.59 -12.70 10.75
N ARG A 291 -7.16 -11.59 11.35
CA ARG A 291 -7.92 -10.34 11.45
C ARG A 291 -7.54 -9.30 10.41
N GLY A 292 -6.44 -9.50 9.69
CA GLY A 292 -5.89 -8.55 8.71
C GLY A 292 -6.14 -8.94 7.27
N ARG A 293 -5.48 -8.20 6.38
CA ARG A 293 -5.56 -8.38 4.93
C ARG A 293 -4.20 -8.20 4.29
N ILE A 294 -3.97 -8.90 3.20
CA ILE A 294 -2.82 -8.65 2.33
C ILE A 294 -3.25 -8.65 0.88
N ALA A 295 -2.63 -7.80 0.08
CA ALA A 295 -2.70 -7.82 -1.37
C ALA A 295 -1.30 -7.92 -1.95
N GLY A 296 -1.15 -8.72 -2.99
CA GLY A 296 0.01 -8.77 -3.86
C GLY A 296 -0.37 -8.18 -5.21
N HIS A 297 0.41 -7.22 -5.69
CA HIS A 297 0.20 -6.58 -7.00
C HIS A 297 1.48 -6.65 -7.83
N PHE A 298 1.29 -6.88 -9.13
CA PHE A 298 2.31 -7.34 -10.05
C PHE A 298 3.25 -6.30 -10.65
N ASP A 299 2.92 -5.01 -10.52
CA ASP A 299 3.66 -3.96 -11.19
C ASP A 299 3.54 -2.61 -10.46
N ARG A 300 4.67 -1.97 -10.20
CA ARG A 300 4.70 -0.60 -9.67
C ARG A 300 4.30 0.45 -10.70
N ASN A 301 4.62 0.23 -11.97
CA ASN A 301 4.47 1.24 -13.01
C ASN A 301 3.00 1.63 -13.14
N THR A 302 2.07 0.72 -12.82
CA THR A 302 0.62 0.98 -12.70
C THR A 302 0.33 2.25 -11.90
N PHE A 303 1.18 2.61 -10.93
CA PHE A 303 0.99 3.75 -10.03
C PHE A 303 1.96 4.91 -10.25
N PHE A 304 2.81 4.89 -11.28
CA PHE A 304 3.64 6.05 -11.60
C PHE A 304 2.83 7.30 -11.89
N ASN A 305 3.50 8.44 -11.74
CA ASN A 305 3.00 9.74 -12.19
C ASN A 305 2.59 9.69 -13.66
N ALA A 306 1.75 10.64 -14.09
CA ALA A 306 1.18 10.68 -15.44
C ALA A 306 2.22 10.62 -16.59
N ASN A 307 3.45 11.07 -16.31
CA ASN A 307 4.62 11.10 -17.20
C ASN A 307 5.59 9.92 -16.96
N GLY A 308 5.14 8.87 -16.29
CA GLY A 308 5.96 7.72 -15.92
C GLY A 308 6.35 6.81 -17.08
N ALA A 309 7.36 5.98 -16.83
CA ALA A 309 7.80 4.97 -17.78
C ALA A 309 6.76 3.84 -17.87
N GLY A 310 6.46 3.39 -19.09
CA GLY A 310 5.52 2.29 -19.33
C GLY A 310 4.07 2.66 -19.16
N THR A 311 3.55 2.44 -17.95
CA THR A 311 2.19 2.75 -17.52
C THR A 311 2.20 3.84 -16.42
N ASN A 312 1.02 4.22 -15.93
CA ASN A 312 0.83 5.21 -14.89
C ASN A 312 -0.59 5.15 -14.32
N ILE A 313 -0.79 5.87 -13.21
CA ILE A 313 -2.05 5.95 -12.48
C ILE A 313 -3.23 6.51 -13.29
N ASN A 314 -2.97 7.27 -14.37
CA ASN A 314 -4.00 7.89 -15.20
C ASN A 314 -4.40 7.04 -16.42
N ARG A 315 -3.77 5.88 -16.63
CA ARG A 315 -4.13 4.96 -17.71
C ARG A 315 -5.27 4.05 -17.28
N PHE A 316 -6.16 3.78 -18.22
CA PHE A 316 -7.35 2.95 -18.00
C PHE A 316 -8.09 3.38 -16.71
N ASP A 317 -8.32 2.43 -15.81
CA ASP A 317 -9.04 2.66 -14.56
C ASP A 317 -8.10 2.59 -13.35
N ASN A 318 -6.78 2.75 -13.54
CA ASN A 318 -5.76 2.54 -12.50
C ASN A 318 -5.99 3.43 -11.26
N SER A 319 -6.47 4.68 -11.43
CA SER A 319 -6.81 5.56 -10.30
C SER A 319 -8.01 5.06 -9.49
N ALA A 320 -9.07 4.58 -10.15
CA ALA A 320 -10.24 4.03 -9.45
C ALA A 320 -9.88 2.70 -8.76
N TYR A 321 -9.14 1.86 -9.46
CA TYR A 321 -8.56 0.63 -8.93
C TYR A 321 -7.72 0.88 -7.67
N ALA A 322 -6.83 1.88 -7.69
CA ALA A 322 -6.01 2.24 -6.55
C ALA A 322 -6.85 2.63 -5.33
N VAL A 323 -7.85 3.50 -5.49
CA VAL A 323 -8.74 3.89 -4.38
C VAL A 323 -9.49 2.69 -3.82
N ASN A 324 -10.06 1.84 -4.69
CA ASN A 324 -10.80 0.65 -4.25
C ASN A 324 -9.89 -0.38 -3.54
N LEU A 325 -8.65 -0.55 -4.01
CA LEU A 325 -7.65 -1.41 -3.39
C LEU A 325 -7.34 -0.94 -1.96
N PHE A 326 -7.10 0.35 -1.78
CA PHE A 326 -6.78 0.90 -0.45
C PHE A 326 -7.98 0.96 0.47
N ALA A 327 -9.18 1.21 -0.06
CA ALA A 327 -10.41 1.06 0.72
C ALA A 327 -10.58 -0.38 1.22
N TRP A 328 -10.43 -1.38 0.33
CA TRP A 328 -10.50 -2.78 0.74
C TRP A 328 -9.41 -3.16 1.74
N LEU A 329 -8.17 -2.70 1.58
CA LEU A 329 -7.11 -2.98 2.56
C LEU A 329 -7.41 -2.32 3.90
N ALA A 330 -7.71 -1.02 3.90
CA ALA A 330 -7.86 -0.22 5.10
C ALA A 330 -9.16 -0.52 5.87
N ASP A 331 -10.23 -0.95 5.21
CA ASP A 331 -11.51 -1.23 5.87
C ASP A 331 -11.45 -2.51 6.72
N GLY A 332 -10.46 -3.40 6.49
CA GLY A 332 -10.34 -4.67 7.21
C GLY A 332 -11.64 -5.51 7.23
N PRO A 333 -11.61 -6.73 7.79
CA PRO A 333 -12.84 -7.40 8.22
C PRO A 333 -13.45 -6.73 9.46
N GLY A 334 -12.96 -5.54 9.86
CA GLY A 334 -13.26 -4.90 11.14
C GLY A 334 -13.68 -3.43 11.10
N LEU A 335 -13.81 -2.78 9.94
CA LEU A 335 -14.40 -1.42 9.81
C LEU A 335 -15.70 -1.38 9.03
N ARG A 336 -16.14 -2.50 8.44
CA ARG A 336 -17.56 -2.79 8.59
C ARG A 336 -17.73 -3.06 10.07
N CYS A 337 -18.55 -2.24 10.69
CA CYS A 337 -19.09 -2.48 12.01
C CYS A 337 -19.19 -3.98 12.25
N ARG A 338 -18.40 -4.53 13.19
CA ARG A 338 -18.26 -6.00 13.38
C ARG A 338 -19.57 -6.71 13.74
N VAL A 339 -20.63 -5.92 13.84
CA VAL A 339 -21.98 -6.25 14.24
C VAL A 339 -23.01 -5.81 13.20
N ASP A 340 -22.60 -5.35 12.02
CA ASP A 340 -23.44 -5.15 10.84
C ASP A 340 -23.27 -6.37 9.92
N TYR A 341 -23.91 -7.46 10.31
CA TYR A 341 -23.85 -8.73 9.58
C TYR A 341 -24.84 -8.78 8.42
N THR A 342 -25.76 -7.83 8.34
CA THR A 342 -26.64 -7.65 7.19
C THR A 342 -25.97 -6.81 6.09
N GLY A 343 -24.95 -6.03 6.44
CA GLY A 343 -24.21 -5.15 5.54
C GLY A 343 -25.02 -3.94 5.09
N ASP A 344 -26.06 -3.55 5.82
CA ASP A 344 -26.96 -2.46 5.47
C ASP A 344 -26.51 -1.09 6.02
N GLY A 345 -25.41 -1.07 6.79
CA GLY A 345 -24.83 0.12 7.40
C GLY A 345 -25.51 0.53 8.71
N ALA A 346 -26.48 -0.23 9.20
CA ALA A 346 -27.12 -0.02 10.49
C ALA A 346 -26.86 -1.21 11.43
N VAL A 347 -26.76 -0.95 12.73
CA VAL A 347 -26.69 -2.01 13.76
C VAL A 347 -28.07 -2.18 14.33
N THR A 348 -28.75 -3.23 13.90
CA THR A 348 -30.15 -3.49 14.22
C THR A 348 -30.33 -4.90 14.73
N ALA A 349 -31.54 -5.21 15.19
CA ALA A 349 -31.87 -6.59 15.57
C ALA A 349 -31.64 -7.59 14.41
N ALA A 350 -31.71 -7.15 13.15
CA ALA A 350 -31.44 -8.00 12.00
C ALA A 350 -29.99 -8.51 11.99
N ASP A 351 -29.04 -7.75 12.52
CA ASP A 351 -27.64 -8.18 12.62
C ASP A 351 -27.40 -9.14 13.77
N VAL A 352 -28.18 -9.03 14.85
CA VAL A 352 -28.21 -10.04 15.93
C VAL A 352 -28.70 -11.37 15.37
N ASP A 353 -29.80 -11.35 14.62
CA ASP A 353 -30.37 -12.54 14.00
C ASP A 353 -29.38 -13.17 12.99
N ALA A 354 -28.74 -12.34 12.17
CA ALA A 354 -27.72 -12.79 11.23
C ALA A 354 -26.53 -13.43 11.97
N TYR A 355 -25.95 -12.75 12.96
CA TYR A 355 -24.86 -13.26 13.77
C TYR A 355 -25.21 -14.61 14.42
N LEU A 356 -26.37 -14.71 15.06
CA LEU A 356 -26.80 -15.95 15.72
C LEU A 356 -26.96 -17.10 14.72
N ALA A 357 -27.46 -16.84 13.52
CA ALA A 357 -27.55 -17.86 12.47
C ALA A 357 -26.16 -18.39 12.06
N MET A 358 -25.18 -17.51 11.88
CA MET A 358 -23.80 -17.89 11.57
C MET A 358 -23.11 -18.61 12.75
N ALA A 359 -23.34 -18.15 13.98
CA ALA A 359 -22.82 -18.77 15.19
C ALA A 359 -23.34 -20.21 15.36
N ILE A 360 -24.64 -20.43 15.15
CA ILE A 360 -25.27 -21.76 15.19
C ILE A 360 -24.73 -22.66 14.07
N ALA A 361 -24.47 -22.10 12.88
CA ALA A 361 -23.89 -22.81 11.75
C ALA A 361 -22.37 -23.09 11.93
N GLY A 362 -21.73 -22.50 12.94
CA GLY A 362 -20.29 -22.63 13.16
C GLY A 362 -19.45 -21.94 12.08
N GLU A 363 -19.98 -20.87 11.48
CA GLU A 363 -19.27 -20.14 10.43
C GLU A 363 -18.04 -19.43 11.02
N PRO A 364 -16.85 -19.52 10.37
CA PRO A 364 -15.62 -18.91 10.88
C PRO A 364 -15.73 -17.41 11.15
N ILE A 365 -16.60 -16.69 10.42
CA ILE A 365 -16.82 -15.24 10.61
C ILE A 365 -17.55 -14.90 11.93
N ALA A 366 -18.12 -15.89 12.61
CA ALA A 366 -18.76 -15.71 13.92
C ALA A 366 -17.79 -15.96 15.11
N ASP A 367 -16.56 -16.45 14.86
CA ASP A 367 -15.47 -16.57 15.84
C ASP A 367 -14.78 -15.21 16.03
N LEU A 368 -15.40 -14.37 16.88
CA LEU A 368 -15.01 -12.99 17.13
C LEU A 368 -13.99 -12.85 18.28
N ALA A 369 -13.94 -13.80 19.19
CA ALA A 369 -13.26 -13.73 20.48
C ALA A 369 -11.88 -14.40 20.49
N GLY A 370 -11.08 -14.18 19.44
CA GLY A 370 -9.77 -14.80 19.33
C GLY A 370 -9.93 -16.18 18.72
N ALA A 371 -9.20 -16.44 17.62
CA ALA A 371 -9.43 -17.59 16.76
C ALA A 371 -9.14 -18.91 17.48
N PHE A 372 -10.13 -19.41 18.21
CA PHE A 372 -10.09 -20.74 18.83
C PHE A 372 -10.58 -21.81 17.85
N GLY A 373 -11.01 -21.40 16.65
CA GLY A 373 -11.46 -22.29 15.59
C GLY A 373 -12.84 -22.88 15.86
N HIS A 374 -13.59 -22.30 16.79
CA HIS A 374 -14.97 -22.68 17.10
C HIS A 374 -15.70 -21.51 17.77
N VAL A 375 -17.00 -21.39 17.49
CA VAL A 375 -17.86 -20.36 18.10
C VAL A 375 -18.28 -20.79 19.51
N ASP A 376 -18.01 -19.95 20.50
CA ASP A 376 -18.31 -20.17 21.92
C ASP A 376 -19.00 -18.95 22.58
N ALA A 377 -19.18 -19.02 23.91
CA ALA A 377 -19.87 -17.98 24.65
C ALA A 377 -19.10 -16.64 24.69
N PHE A 378 -17.78 -16.65 24.51
CA PHE A 378 -16.96 -15.46 24.43
C PHE A 378 -17.16 -14.74 23.09
N ASP A 379 -17.42 -15.46 22.01
CA ASP A 379 -17.79 -14.87 20.71
C ASP A 379 -19.09 -14.10 20.81
N VAL A 380 -20.11 -14.72 21.39
CA VAL A 380 -21.43 -14.09 21.59
C VAL A 380 -21.29 -12.86 22.49
N LEU A 381 -20.50 -12.96 23.54
CA LEU A 381 -20.25 -11.82 24.43
C LEU A 381 -19.48 -10.69 23.72
N THR A 382 -18.56 -11.05 22.81
CA THR A 382 -17.81 -10.09 21.99
C THR A 382 -18.73 -9.38 21.00
N PHE A 383 -19.60 -10.13 20.32
CA PHE A 383 -20.65 -9.58 19.46
C PHE A 383 -21.54 -8.61 20.24
N LEU A 384 -22.14 -9.04 21.37
CA LEU A 384 -23.08 -8.22 22.14
C LEU A 384 -22.45 -6.94 22.69
N ARG A 385 -21.16 -6.98 23.07
CA ARG A 385 -20.42 -5.80 23.49
C ARG A 385 -20.24 -4.81 22.35
N ALA A 386 -19.86 -5.29 21.17
CA ALA A 386 -19.73 -4.45 19.99
C ALA A 386 -21.11 -3.92 19.53
N PHE A 387 -22.16 -4.73 19.62
CA PHE A 387 -23.53 -4.37 19.25
C PHE A 387 -24.06 -3.23 20.14
N ALA A 388 -23.86 -3.35 21.46
CA ALA A 388 -24.27 -2.33 22.42
C ALA A 388 -23.48 -1.02 22.30
N GLN A 389 -22.27 -1.07 21.75
CA GLN A 389 -21.45 0.11 21.47
C GLN A 389 -21.84 0.79 20.15
N GLY A 390 -22.59 0.10 19.28
CA GLY A 390 -22.87 0.54 17.92
C GLY A 390 -21.63 0.43 17.02
N CYS A 391 -21.78 0.87 15.77
CA CYS A 391 -20.59 1.15 14.95
C CYS A 391 -19.92 2.40 15.49
N PRO A 392 -18.57 2.47 15.52
CA PRO A 392 -17.91 3.77 15.52
C PRO A 392 -18.40 4.66 14.36
#